data_AF-A0A0C3P4D2-F1
#
_entry.id   AF-A0A0C3P4D2-F1
#
_cell.length_a   1.000
_cell.length_b   1.000
_cell.length_c   1.000
_cell.angle_alpha   90.00
_cell.angle_beta   90.00
_cell.angle_gamma   90.00
#
_symmetry.space_group_name_H-M   'P 1'
#
loop_
_entity.id
_entity.type
_entity.pdbx_description
1 polymer ?
#
loop_
_entity_poly.entity_id
_entity_poly.type
_entity_poly.pdbx_seq_one_letter_code
_entity_poly.pdbx_strand_id
1 'polypeptide(L)'
;MDYGQHIKAAQFLLVLPSIYSSTTTIIIMVNLYLVPYCAINDDARRQLAAFATKDVKNQFIEYLKGVQGVQVGDWYELPNGTDVDDANAMAAQLGGTVYDLPVRN
;
A
#
# COMPACT_ATOMS: atom_id res chain seq x y z
N MET A 1 -13.74 -5.66 -23.97
CA MET A 1 -12.84 -6.48 -23.13
C MET A 1 -12.79 -5.80 -21.79
N ASP A 2 -13.40 -6.44 -20.80
CA ASP A 2 -13.60 -5.92 -19.45
C ASP A 2 -12.38 -6.31 -18.60
N TYR A 3 -11.56 -5.33 -18.21
CA TYR A 3 -10.36 -5.50 -17.40
C TYR A 3 -10.61 -5.05 -15.95
N GLY A 4 -11.75 -5.42 -15.38
CA GLY A 4 -12.04 -5.26 -13.96
C GLY A 4 -11.36 -6.33 -13.10
N GLN A 5 -10.03 -6.34 -13.00
CA GLN A 5 -9.37 -7.18 -11.99
C GLN A 5 -9.50 -6.51 -10.62
N HIS A 6 -10.39 -7.09 -9.83
CA HIS A 6 -10.62 -6.80 -8.43
C HIS A 6 -9.34 -6.98 -7.61
N ILE A 7 -8.73 -5.86 -7.20
CA ILE A 7 -7.78 -5.86 -6.09
C ILE A 7 -8.59 -6.28 -4.86
N LYS A 8 -8.48 -7.55 -4.46
CA LYS A 8 -9.11 -8.08 -3.25
C LYS A 8 -8.48 -7.36 -2.06
N ALA A 9 -9.32 -6.69 -1.27
CA ALA A 9 -8.92 -6.17 0.01
C ALA A 9 -8.31 -7.30 0.86
N ALA A 10 -7.16 -7.04 1.48
CA ALA A 10 -6.57 -7.96 2.44
C ALA A 10 -7.22 -7.72 3.80
N GLN A 11 -7.84 -8.75 4.37
CA GLN A 11 -8.40 -8.72 5.73
C GLN A 11 -7.31 -9.09 6.73
N PHE A 12 -6.98 -8.18 7.62
CA PHE A 12 -6.07 -8.46 8.74
C PHE A 12 -6.83 -8.47 10.08
N LEU A 13 -6.49 -9.42 10.95
CA LEU A 13 -7.06 -9.60 12.28
C LEU A 13 -6.21 -8.82 13.31
N LEU A 14 -6.76 -7.75 13.87
CA LEU A 14 -6.17 -7.04 15.02
C LEU A 14 -6.87 -7.49 16.31
N VAL A 15 -6.11 -8.02 17.27
CA VAL A 15 -6.61 -8.43 18.59
C VAL A 15 -6.16 -7.41 19.63
N LEU A 16 -7.11 -6.68 20.23
CA LEU A 16 -6.83 -5.74 21.33
C LEU A 16 -7.28 -6.35 22.67
N PRO A 17 -6.46 -6.30 23.73
CA PRO A 17 -6.89 -6.74 25.05
C PRO A 17 -7.93 -5.76 25.65
N SER A 18 -9.06 -6.30 26.08
CA SER A 18 -10.08 -5.57 26.84
C SER A 18 -9.59 -5.28 28.27
N ILE A 19 -9.72 -4.03 28.72
CA ILE A 19 -9.51 -3.61 30.13
C ILE A 19 -10.79 -3.69 30.98
N TYR A 20 -11.90 -4.19 30.44
CA TYR A 20 -13.16 -4.35 31.17
C TYR A 20 -13.47 -5.82 31.44
N SER A 21 -14.01 -6.08 32.65
CA SER A 21 -14.31 -7.39 33.27
C SER A 21 -15.33 -8.28 32.53
N SER A 22 -15.64 -7.99 31.27
CA SER A 22 -16.34 -8.90 30.37
C SER A 22 -15.49 -9.05 29.12
N THR A 23 -15.00 -10.26 28.89
CA THR A 23 -14.06 -10.60 27.81
C THR A 23 -14.76 -10.59 26.46
N THR A 24 -15.19 -9.41 26.02
CA THR A 24 -15.65 -9.19 24.64
C THR A 24 -14.41 -8.95 23.80
N THR A 25 -13.94 -9.97 23.09
CA THR A 25 -12.91 -9.78 22.07
C THR A 25 -13.53 -8.99 20.91
N ILE A 26 -13.11 -7.74 20.74
CA ILE A 26 -13.48 -6.97 19.55
C ILE A 26 -12.56 -7.42 18.41
N ILE A 27 -13.13 -8.14 17.44
CA ILE A 27 -12.46 -8.45 16.18
C ILE A 27 -12.73 -7.29 15.22
N ILE A 28 -11.70 -6.49 14.93
CA ILE A 28 -11.77 -5.48 13.87
C ILE A 28 -11.23 -6.12 12.60
N MET A 29 -12.11 -6.39 11.63
CA MET A 29 -11.70 -6.75 10.28
C MET A 29 -11.31 -5.47 9.53
N VAL A 30 -10.00 -5.23 9.37
CA VAL A 30 -9.52 -4.11 8.57
C VAL A 30 -9.27 -4.60 7.15
N ASN A 31 -10.06 -4.10 6.20
CA ASN A 31 -9.82 -4.24 4.78
C ASN A 31 -8.77 -3.21 4.37
N LEU A 32 -7.53 -3.65 4.15
CA LEU A 32 -6.47 -2.76 3.69
C LEU A 32 -6.48 -2.63 2.16
N TYR A 33 -6.32 -1.39 1.71
CA TYR A 33 -6.18 -1.02 0.32
C TYR A 33 -4.69 -0.94 -0.01
N LEU A 34 -4.22 -1.93 -0.77
CA LEU A 34 -2.80 -2.08 -1.08
C LEU A 34 -2.45 -1.43 -2.43
N VAL A 35 -1.23 -0.88 -2.50
CA VAL A 35 -0.60 -0.33 -3.71
C VAL A 35 0.87 -0.74 -3.72
N PRO A 36 1.28 -1.67 -4.59
CA PRO A 36 2.69 -2.03 -4.76
C PRO A 36 3.38 -1.09 -5.77
N TYR A 37 4.62 -0.74 -5.49
CA TYR A 37 5.44 0.13 -6.36
C TYR A 37 6.92 -0.22 -6.23
N CYS A 38 7.72 0.09 -7.25
CA CYS A 38 9.15 -0.24 -7.28
C CYS A 38 9.96 0.74 -8.12
N ALA A 39 11.27 0.80 -7.89
CA ALA A 39 12.18 1.54 -8.77
C ALA A 39 12.61 0.68 -9.97
N ILE A 40 12.61 1.26 -11.18
CA ILE A 40 13.07 0.58 -12.41
C ILE A 40 14.59 0.50 -12.45
N ASN A 41 15.27 1.60 -12.10
CA ASN A 41 16.70 1.76 -12.35
C ASN A 41 17.57 1.60 -11.09
N ASP A 42 16.98 1.24 -9.96
CA ASP A 42 17.67 1.23 -8.66
C ASP A 42 17.36 -0.06 -7.88
N ASP A 43 18.34 -0.95 -7.81
CA ASP A 43 18.47 -2.11 -6.91
C ASP A 43 17.23 -2.98 -6.67
N ALA A 44 16.32 -3.04 -7.65
CA ALA A 44 15.08 -3.80 -7.59
C ALA A 44 14.22 -3.49 -6.34
N ARG A 45 14.32 -2.28 -5.79
CA ARG A 45 13.61 -1.86 -4.58
C ARG A 45 12.10 -1.97 -4.77
N ARG A 46 11.43 -2.73 -3.91
CA ARG A 46 9.98 -3.00 -3.96
C ARG A 46 9.32 -2.54 -2.67
N GLN A 47 8.30 -1.73 -2.77
CA GLN A 47 7.52 -1.23 -1.65
C GLN A 47 6.05 -1.63 -1.81
N LEU A 48 5.36 -1.71 -0.68
CA LEU A 48 3.92 -1.89 -0.62
C LEU A 48 3.34 -0.86 0.34
N ALA A 49 2.50 0.04 -0.16
CA ALA A 49 1.74 0.95 0.70
C ALA A 49 0.36 0.34 1.01
N ALA A 50 -0.04 0.40 2.28
CA ALA A 50 -1.34 -0.02 2.76
C ALA A 50 -2.11 1.17 3.34
N PHE A 51 -3.36 1.33 2.91
CA PHE A 51 -4.24 2.41 3.33
C PHE A 51 -5.54 1.87 3.93
N ALA A 52 -6.11 2.61 4.88
CA ALA A 52 -7.36 2.24 5.57
C ALA A 52 -8.60 2.42 4.68
N THR A 53 -8.54 3.30 3.68
CA THR A 53 -9.69 3.62 2.81
C THR A 53 -9.31 3.63 1.33
N LYS A 54 -10.31 3.41 0.48
CA LYS A 54 -10.14 3.43 -0.98
C LYS A 54 -9.76 4.81 -1.50
N ASP A 55 -10.34 5.86 -0.91
CA ASP A 55 -10.12 7.24 -1.35
C ASP A 55 -8.67 7.67 -1.14
N VAL A 56 -8.10 7.34 0.02
CA VAL A 56 -6.69 7.63 0.32
C VAL A 56 -5.76 6.83 -0.60
N LYS A 57 -6.07 5.56 -0.87
CA LYS A 57 -5.37 4.77 -1.89
C LYS A 57 -5.40 5.46 -3.27
N ASN A 58 -6.55 6.00 -3.68
CA ASN A 58 -6.68 6.64 -4.98
C ASN A 58 -5.86 7.94 -5.05
N GLN A 59 -5.84 8.73 -3.97
CA GLN A 59 -4.96 9.91 -3.88
C GLN A 59 -3.49 9.53 -4.03
N PHE A 60 -3.07 8.44 -3.40
CA PHE A 60 -1.71 7.94 -3.55
C PHE A 60 -1.40 7.48 -4.99
N ILE A 61 -2.34 6.79 -5.65
CA ILE A 61 -2.20 6.39 -7.06
C ILE A 61 -2.08 7.61 -7.98
N GLU A 62 -2.88 8.65 -7.75
CA GLU A 62 -2.79 9.90 -8.52
C GLU A 62 -1.43 10.56 -8.34
N TYR A 63 -0.90 10.58 -7.11
CA TYR A 63 0.44 11.05 -6.84
C TYR A 63 1.50 10.24 -7.61
N LEU A 64 1.46 8.90 -7.56
CA LEU A 64 2.40 8.03 -8.27
C LEU A 64 2.39 8.31 -9.78
N LYS A 65 1.22 8.51 -10.37
CA LYS A 65 1.09 8.89 -11.79
C LYS A 65 1.67 10.29 -12.07
N GLY A 66 1.54 11.22 -11.13
CA GLY A 66 2.11 12.57 -11.22
C GLY A 66 3.65 12.58 -11.24
N VAL A 67 4.29 11.67 -10.50
CA VAL A 67 5.76 11.47 -10.52
C VAL A 67 6.23 10.53 -11.63
N GLN A 68 5.47 10.45 -12.73
CA GLN A 68 5.76 9.61 -13.91
C GLN A 68 5.76 8.10 -13.63
N GLY A 69 5.10 7.66 -12.55
CA GLY A 69 4.92 6.24 -12.27
C GLY A 69 4.08 5.55 -13.34
N VAL A 70 4.65 4.53 -13.97
CA VAL A 70 3.99 3.74 -15.01
C VAL A 70 3.36 2.51 -14.37
N GLN A 71 2.09 2.28 -14.65
CA GLN A 71 1.43 1.08 -14.15
C GLN A 71 1.77 -0.12 -15.06
N VAL A 72 2.43 -1.13 -14.50
CA VAL A 72 2.78 -2.40 -15.16
C VAL A 72 2.15 -3.55 -14.36
N GLY A 73 1.01 -4.04 -14.86
CA GLY A 73 0.17 -4.98 -14.11
C GLY A 73 -0.37 -4.34 -12.84
N ASP A 74 -0.07 -4.95 -11.69
CA ASP A 74 -0.46 -4.44 -10.38
C ASP A 74 0.53 -3.41 -9.81
N TRP A 75 1.74 -3.32 -10.37
CA TRP A 75 2.83 -2.50 -9.86
C TRP A 75 2.83 -1.11 -10.48
N TYR A 76 3.22 -0.11 -9.70
CA TYR A 76 3.62 1.19 -10.19
C TYR A 76 5.15 1.27 -10.23
N GLU A 77 5.69 1.34 -11.44
CA GLU A 77 7.12 1.44 -11.68
C GLU A 77 7.54 2.91 -11.70
N LEU A 78 8.40 3.28 -10.76
CA LEU A 78 8.94 4.62 -10.59
C LEU A 78 10.34 4.74 -11.23
N PRO A 79 10.71 5.94 -11.74
CA PRO A 79 11.95 6.11 -12.49
C PRO A 79 13.22 5.76 -11.72
N ASN A 80 13.30 6.09 -10.42
CA ASN A 80 14.49 5.90 -9.60
C ASN A 80 14.14 5.70 -8.11
N GLY A 81 15.16 5.42 -7.28
CA GLY A 81 15.00 5.25 -5.84
C GLY A 81 14.56 6.51 -5.08
N THR A 82 14.90 7.71 -5.56
CA THR A 82 14.44 8.97 -4.94
C THR A 82 12.93 9.12 -5.07
N ASP A 83 12.35 8.79 -6.23
CA ASP A 83 10.89 8.80 -6.41
C ASP A 83 10.19 7.79 -5.49
N VAL A 84 10.86 6.66 -5.18
CA VAL A 84 10.37 5.71 -4.17
C VAL A 84 10.41 6.30 -2.76
N ASP A 85 11.46 7.03 -2.40
CA ASP A 85 11.53 7.70 -1.09
C ASP A 85 10.45 8.79 -0.94
N ASP A 86 10.23 9.58 -1.99
CA ASP A 86 9.17 10.58 -2.01
C ASP A 86 7.78 9.92 -1.94
N ALA A 87 7.58 8.80 -2.64
CA ALA A 87 6.37 8.00 -2.52
C ALA A 87 6.19 7.41 -1.10
N ASN A 88 7.25 6.98 -0.43
CA ASN A 88 7.16 6.53 0.96
C ASN A 88 6.71 7.67 1.89
N ALA A 89 7.29 8.87 1.71
CA ALA A 89 6.94 10.06 2.48
C ALA A 89 5.48 10.47 2.24
N MET A 90 5.03 10.43 0.99
CA MET A 90 3.64 10.73 0.63
C MET A 90 2.68 9.70 1.21
N ALA A 91 3.00 8.40 1.13
CA ALA A 91 2.19 7.36 1.74
C ALA A 91 2.03 7.58 3.25
N ALA A 92 3.10 7.97 3.96
CA ALA A 92 3.05 8.30 5.38
C ALA A 92 2.22 9.56 5.66
N GLN A 93 2.34 10.61 4.84
CA GLN A 93 1.54 11.83 4.95
C GLN A 93 0.03 11.56 4.81
N LEU A 94 -0.32 10.60 3.95
CA LEU A 94 -1.68 10.13 3.74
C LEU A 94 -2.18 9.16 4.83
N GLY A 95 -1.37 8.90 5.87
CA GLY A 95 -1.70 7.97 6.95
C GLY A 95 -1.61 6.50 6.55
N GLY A 96 -0.92 6.20 5.44
CA GLY A 96 -0.60 4.84 5.01
C GLY A 96 0.60 4.27 5.75
N THR A 97 0.70 2.94 5.72
CA THR A 97 1.88 2.21 6.19
C THR A 97 2.62 1.63 5.00
N VAL A 98 3.95 1.79 4.97
CA VAL A 98 4.81 1.27 3.90
C VAL A 98 5.57 0.05 4.40
N TYR A 99 5.62 -0.98 3.56
CA TYR A 99 6.38 -2.21 3.80
C TYR A 99 7.45 -2.37 2.73
N ASP A 100 8.69 -2.56 3.19
CA ASP A 100 9.82 -2.90 2.32
C ASP A 100 9.76 -4.39 1.98
N LEU A 101 9.58 -4.70 0.70
CA LEU A 101 9.42 -6.07 0.22
C LEU A 101 10.76 -6.63 -0.26
N PRO A 102 11.09 -7.89 0.09
CA PRO A 102 12.34 -8.49 -0.35
C PRO A 102 12.38 -8.63 -1.87
N VAL A 103 13.54 -8.35 -2.44
CA VAL A 103 13.84 -8.72 -3.84
C VAL A 103 13.95 -10.24 -3.90
N ARG A 104 13.17 -10.86 -4.77
CA ARG A 104 13.23 -12.32 -4.96
C ARG A 104 14.50 -12.62 -5.75
N ASN A 105 15.51 -13.19 -5.08
CA ASN A 105 16.71 -13.77 -5.72
C ASN A 105 16.33 -14.88 -6.70
#